data_AF-A0A845FCY0-F1
#
_entry.id   AF-A0A845FCY0-F1
#
_cell.length_a   1.000
_cell.length_b   1.000
_cell.length_c   1.000
_cell.angle_alpha   90.00
_cell.angle_beta   90.00
_cell.angle_gamma   90.00
#
_symmetry.space_group_name_H-M   'P 1'
#
loop_
_entity.id
_entity.type
_entity.pdbx_description
1 polymer ?
#
loop_
_entity_poly.entity_id
_entity_poly.type
_entity_poly.pdbx_seq_one_letter_code
_entity_poly.pdbx_strand_id
1 'polypeptide(L)'
;MKKILILSFFLLVFFSGCNKEEQDFSGEPTIEGYLIRVEDKEILVVHGITKEQAVHQTWNDLSKDKHYEAHEFHIDRFFESFSDFQKGDKVKVWGEGGANESYPAQSSLGKIERVK
;
A
#
# COMPACT_ATOMS: atom_id res chain seq x y z
N MET A 1 -11.83 -15.35 -63.44
CA MET A 1 -10.76 -14.94 -62.50
C MET A 1 -11.41 -14.49 -61.20
N LYS A 2 -11.53 -15.39 -60.22
CA LYS A 2 -12.09 -15.10 -58.89
C LYS A 2 -10.94 -15.19 -57.89
N LYS A 3 -10.37 -14.05 -57.52
CA LYS A 3 -9.39 -13.92 -56.43
C LYS A 3 -9.82 -12.74 -55.57
N ILE A 4 -10.93 -12.93 -54.89
CA ILE A 4 -11.34 -12.07 -53.78
C ILE A 4 -11.57 -13.03 -52.61
N LEU A 5 -11.21 -12.56 -51.41
CA LEU A 5 -11.72 -13.07 -50.13
C LEU A 5 -10.90 -14.14 -49.39
N ILE A 6 -9.57 -13.96 -49.23
CA ILE A 6 -8.83 -14.57 -48.12
C ILE A 6 -7.75 -13.59 -47.62
N LEU A 7 -8.14 -12.47 -47.02
CA LEU A 7 -7.20 -11.58 -46.31
C LEU A 7 -7.83 -10.84 -45.13
N SER A 8 -8.78 -11.47 -44.43
CA SER A 8 -9.44 -10.86 -43.24
C SER A 8 -9.67 -11.84 -42.09
N PHE A 9 -8.90 -12.94 -41.99
CA PHE A 9 -9.04 -13.91 -40.90
C PHE A 9 -7.76 -14.11 -40.06
N PHE A 10 -6.81 -13.17 -40.11
CA PHE A 10 -5.54 -13.28 -39.37
C PHE A 10 -5.19 -12.02 -38.57
N LEU A 11 -6.21 -11.32 -38.06
CA LEU A 11 -6.04 -10.05 -37.34
C LEU A 11 -6.87 -9.98 -36.04
N LEU A 12 -7.09 -11.10 -35.36
CA LEU A 12 -7.95 -11.17 -34.17
C LEU A 12 -7.33 -11.83 -32.92
N VAL A 13 -6.02 -12.08 -32.88
CA VAL A 13 -5.40 -12.78 -31.73
C VAL A 13 -4.20 -12.02 -31.17
N PHE A 14 -4.41 -10.78 -30.71
CA PHE A 14 -3.44 -10.09 -29.85
C PHE A 14 -4.09 -9.27 -28.72
N PHE A 15 -5.30 -9.64 -28.29
CA PHE A 15 -5.77 -9.23 -26.96
C PHE A 15 -5.21 -10.21 -25.92
N SER A 16 -3.89 -10.20 -25.76
CA SER A 16 -3.26 -10.72 -24.55
C SER A 16 -3.64 -9.76 -23.43
N GLY A 17 -4.80 -10.00 -22.82
CA GLY A 17 -5.14 -9.34 -21.57
C GLY A 17 -4.03 -9.63 -20.57
N CYS A 18 -3.37 -8.59 -20.07
CA CYS A 18 -2.60 -8.70 -18.84
C CYS A 18 -3.58 -9.14 -17.75
N ASN A 19 -3.64 -10.45 -17.48
CA ASN A 19 -4.17 -10.94 -16.22
C ASN A 19 -3.28 -10.34 -15.14
N LYS A 20 -3.71 -9.21 -14.55
CA LYS A 20 -3.16 -8.77 -13.28
C LYS A 20 -3.57 -9.85 -12.28
N GLU A 21 -2.62 -10.69 -11.88
CA GLU A 21 -2.81 -11.58 -10.74
C GLU A 21 -3.34 -10.74 -9.57
N GLU A 22 -4.47 -11.16 -9.02
CA GLU A 22 -4.94 -10.60 -7.75
C GLU A 22 -3.87 -10.92 -6.71
N GLN A 23 -3.29 -9.87 -6.12
CA GLN A 23 -2.25 -10.04 -5.11
C GLN A 23 -2.87 -10.60 -3.84
N ASP A 24 -2.40 -11.77 -3.40
CA ASP A 24 -2.89 -12.43 -2.19
C ASP A 24 -2.28 -11.76 -0.94
N PHE A 25 -3.16 -11.26 -0.06
CA PHE A 25 -2.81 -10.66 1.23
C PHE A 25 -3.15 -11.56 2.42
N SER A 26 -3.08 -12.89 2.23
CA SER A 26 -3.29 -13.90 3.29
C SER A 26 -2.09 -14.12 4.22
N GLY A 27 -0.90 -13.63 3.84
CA GLY A 27 0.34 -13.78 4.60
C GLY A 27 0.53 -12.80 5.76
N GLU A 28 1.74 -12.76 6.31
CA GLU A 28 2.13 -11.79 7.35
C GLU A 28 2.06 -10.35 6.83
N PRO A 29 1.68 -9.39 7.69
CA PRO A 29 1.65 -7.98 7.31
C PRO A 29 3.06 -7.46 7.05
N THR A 30 3.17 -6.47 6.17
CA THR A 30 4.40 -5.70 5.96
C THR A 30 4.83 -5.00 7.24
N ILE A 31 3.86 -4.46 8.00
CA ILE A 31 4.09 -3.86 9.30
C ILE A 31 2.83 -3.95 10.18
N GLU A 32 3.03 -4.15 11.47
CA GLU A 32 2.01 -3.90 12.51
C GLU A 32 2.49 -2.76 13.40
N GLY A 33 1.68 -1.70 13.55
CA GLY A 33 2.10 -0.53 14.31
C GLY A 33 0.98 0.48 14.52
N TYR A 34 1.34 1.69 14.93
CA TYR A 34 0.41 2.79 15.14
C TYR A 34 0.50 3.83 14.03
N LEU A 35 -0.65 4.39 13.63
CA LEU A 35 -0.73 5.50 12.71
C LEU A 35 -0.28 6.80 13.38
N ILE A 36 0.75 7.45 12.82
CA ILE A 36 1.26 8.74 13.33
C ILE A 36 0.98 9.92 12.38
N ARG A 37 0.69 9.61 11.11
CA ARG A 37 0.22 10.54 10.08
C ARG A 37 -0.86 9.83 9.28
N VAL A 38 -1.97 10.52 9.06
CA VAL A 38 -3.08 10.09 8.21
C VAL A 38 -3.47 11.28 7.36
N GLU A 39 -3.31 11.13 6.05
CA GLU A 39 -3.78 12.07 5.05
C GLU A 39 -4.75 11.32 4.12
N ASP A 40 -5.37 12.03 3.17
CA ASP A 40 -6.40 11.43 2.31
C ASP A 40 -5.92 10.17 1.58
N LYS A 41 -4.68 10.22 1.05
CA LYS A 41 -4.09 9.16 0.22
C LYS A 41 -2.82 8.56 0.76
N GLU A 42 -2.39 8.96 1.94
CA GLU A 42 -1.16 8.44 2.54
C GLU A 42 -1.30 8.24 4.05
N ILE A 43 -0.57 7.24 4.55
CA ILE A 43 -0.44 6.97 5.98
C ILE A 43 1.01 6.66 6.33
N LEU A 44 1.38 6.95 7.57
CA LEU A 44 2.65 6.53 8.16
C LEU A 44 2.39 5.67 9.39
N VAL A 45 2.84 4.42 9.32
CA VAL A 45 2.76 3.42 10.39
C VAL A 45 4.11 3.29 11.06
N VAL A 46 4.14 3.27 12.38
CA VAL A 46 5.37 3.08 13.16
C VAL A 46 5.19 1.94 14.16
N HIS A 47 6.14 1.00 14.13
CA HIS A 47 6.21 -0.11 15.08
C HIS A 47 7.01 0.28 16.34
N GLY A 48 6.68 -0.35 17.48
CA GLY A 48 7.44 -0.21 18.73
C GLY A 48 7.20 1.09 19.51
N ILE A 49 6.17 1.87 19.16
CA ILE A 49 5.72 3.06 19.91
C ILE A 49 4.43 2.79 20.68
N THR A 50 4.11 3.63 21.66
CA THR A 50 2.80 3.60 22.34
C THR A 50 1.75 4.39 21.57
N LYS A 51 0.48 4.15 21.89
CA LYS A 51 -0.65 4.93 21.34
C LYS A 51 -0.50 6.42 21.67
N GLU A 52 -0.11 6.76 22.89
CA GLU A 52 0.08 8.15 23.34
C GLU A 52 1.16 8.84 22.51
N GLN A 53 2.27 8.15 22.25
CA GLN A 53 3.32 8.67 21.35
C GLN A 53 2.76 8.88 19.93
N ALA A 54 2.00 7.94 19.40
CA ALA A 54 1.42 8.04 18.07
C ALA A 54 0.43 9.22 17.92
N VAL A 55 -0.36 9.50 18.95
CA VAL A 55 -1.31 10.62 18.96
C VAL A 55 -0.58 11.96 19.05
N HIS A 56 0.44 12.07 19.91
CA HIS A 56 1.02 13.35 20.28
C HIS A 56 2.33 13.72 19.58
N GLN A 57 3.05 12.75 19.01
CA GLN A 57 4.35 12.99 18.37
C GLN A 57 4.22 12.99 16.84
N THR A 58 5.18 13.65 16.20
CA THR A 58 5.38 13.58 14.75
C THR A 58 6.47 12.58 14.41
N TRP A 59 6.61 12.22 13.13
CA TRP A 59 7.72 11.41 12.67
C TRP A 59 9.07 12.05 13.03
N ASN A 60 9.20 13.36 12.82
CA ASN A 60 10.41 14.11 13.14
C ASN A 60 10.75 14.09 14.64
N ASP A 61 9.78 13.90 15.54
CA ASP A 61 10.06 13.79 16.97
C ASP A 61 10.54 12.38 17.32
N LEU A 62 9.89 11.37 16.76
CA LEU A 62 10.21 9.96 16.98
C LEU A 62 11.56 9.56 16.38
N SER A 63 11.87 10.06 15.18
CA SER A 63 13.05 9.65 14.41
C SER A 63 14.37 10.26 14.89
N LYS A 64 14.34 11.22 15.82
CA LYS A 64 15.55 11.88 16.36
C LYS A 64 16.32 10.98 17.31
N ASP A 65 15.61 10.29 18.19
CA ASP A 65 16.22 9.63 19.34
C ASP A 65 16.34 8.11 19.17
N LYS A 66 15.56 7.53 18.25
CA LYS A 66 15.53 6.09 18.00
C LYS A 66 15.27 5.77 16.53
N HIS A 67 15.83 4.64 16.10
CA HIS A 67 15.47 4.01 14.84
C HIS A 67 14.27 3.10 15.06
N TYR A 68 13.07 3.66 14.86
CA TYR A 68 11.84 2.87 14.80
C TYR A 68 11.67 2.29 13.41
N GLU A 69 11.16 1.07 13.34
CA GLU A 69 10.64 0.54 12.08
C GLU A 69 9.39 1.34 11.70
N ALA A 70 9.43 1.95 10.51
CA ALA A 70 8.39 2.83 10.03
C ALA A 70 8.21 2.66 8.53
N HIS A 71 6.95 2.69 8.10
CA HIS A 71 6.58 2.45 6.72
C HIS A 71 5.42 3.36 6.30
N GLU A 72 5.59 4.01 5.16
CA GLU A 72 4.63 4.91 4.55
C GLU A 72 3.91 4.19 3.41
N PHE A 73 2.58 4.29 3.40
CA PHE A 73 1.75 3.66 2.37
C PHE A 73 0.94 4.68 1.62
N HIS A 74 0.89 4.54 0.31
CA HIS A 74 0.11 5.41 -0.57
C HIS A 74 -1.01 4.63 -1.27
N ILE A 75 -2.14 5.30 -1.50
CA ILE A 75 -3.24 4.76 -2.29
C ILE A 75 -2.92 4.89 -3.77
N ASP A 76 -2.76 3.75 -4.44
CA ASP A 76 -2.60 3.69 -5.90
C ASP A 76 -3.77 3.00 -6.62
N ARG A 77 -4.71 2.38 -5.88
CA ARG A 77 -5.80 1.56 -6.46
C ARG A 77 -7.15 1.69 -5.71
N PHE A 78 -7.85 0.56 -5.52
CA PHE A 78 -9.26 0.41 -5.13
C PHE A 78 -9.67 1.05 -3.80
N PHE A 79 -8.72 1.29 -2.90
CA PHE A 79 -8.99 1.95 -1.64
C PHE A 79 -9.15 3.45 -1.91
N GLU A 80 -10.28 4.06 -1.58
CA GLU A 80 -10.54 5.45 -2.03
C GLU A 80 -9.86 6.51 -1.17
N SER A 81 -9.88 6.35 0.15
CA SER A 81 -9.22 7.25 1.10
C SER A 81 -9.05 6.64 2.48
N PHE A 82 -8.12 7.19 3.27
CA PHE A 82 -7.93 6.81 4.68
C PHE A 82 -8.87 7.56 5.65
N SER A 83 -9.99 8.11 5.16
CA SER A 83 -10.89 8.97 5.94
C SER A 83 -11.49 8.30 7.19
N ASP A 84 -11.61 6.98 7.19
CA ASP A 84 -12.06 6.23 8.37
C ASP A 84 -11.00 6.14 9.47
N PHE A 85 -9.72 6.28 9.13
CA PHE A 85 -8.57 6.09 10.02
C PHE A 85 -8.15 7.37 10.72
N GLN A 86 -7.53 7.24 11.88
CA GLN A 86 -7.02 8.38 12.63
C GLN A 86 -5.68 8.07 13.31
N LYS A 87 -4.96 9.13 13.68
CA LYS A 87 -3.73 9.01 14.48
C LYS A 87 -4.00 8.20 15.76
N GLY A 88 -3.09 7.29 16.08
CA GLY A 88 -3.18 6.41 17.24
C GLY A 88 -4.00 5.15 17.03
N ASP A 89 -4.61 4.94 15.86
CA ASP A 89 -5.15 3.63 15.49
C ASP A 89 -3.99 2.62 15.36
N LYS A 90 -4.17 1.44 15.97
CA LYS A 90 -3.26 0.32 15.78
C LYS A 90 -3.70 -0.46 14.56
N VAL A 91 -2.78 -0.72 13.63
CA VAL A 91 -3.10 -1.32 12.34
C VAL A 91 -2.10 -2.40 11.93
N LYS A 92 -2.57 -3.35 11.13
CA LYS A 92 -1.78 -4.23 10.28
C LYS A 92 -1.91 -3.76 8.85
N VAL A 93 -0.79 -3.61 8.15
CA VAL A 93 -0.78 -3.15 6.76
C VAL A 93 0.02 -4.11 5.90
N TRP A 94 -0.54 -4.44 4.74
CA TRP A 94 0.10 -5.21 3.68
C TRP A 94 0.33 -4.27 2.50
N GLY A 95 1.60 -4.08 2.14
CA GLY A 95 2.01 -3.34 0.96
C GLY A 95 1.96 -4.19 -0.31
N GLU A 96 1.69 -3.54 -1.43
CA GLU A 96 1.91 -4.12 -2.75
C GLU A 96 3.33 -3.81 -3.23
N GLY A 97 3.96 -4.80 -3.88
CA GLY A 97 5.32 -4.66 -4.42
C GLY A 97 6.41 -4.66 -3.35
N GLY A 98 7.63 -4.32 -3.75
CA GLY A 98 8.75 -4.11 -2.84
C GLY A 98 8.72 -2.71 -2.23
N ALA A 99 9.38 -2.55 -1.07
CA ALA A 99 9.62 -1.23 -0.52
C ALA A 99 10.73 -0.50 -1.29
N ASN A 100 10.58 0.81 -1.48
CA ASN A 100 11.68 1.64 -1.96
C ASN A 100 12.81 1.70 -0.92
N GLU A 101 14.06 1.87 -1.38
CA GLU A 101 15.23 2.06 -0.51
C GLU A 101 15.23 3.48 0.10
N SER A 102 14.30 3.73 1.02
CA SER A 102 14.14 4.98 1.77
C SER A 102 13.92 4.72 3.26
N TYR A 103 14.07 5.76 4.08
CA TYR A 103 13.73 5.70 5.50
C TYR A 103 12.86 6.91 5.88
N PRO A 104 11.56 6.71 6.17
CA PRO A 104 10.85 5.43 6.25
C PRO A 104 10.76 4.69 4.90
N ALA A 105 10.55 3.38 4.96
CA ALA A 105 10.27 2.57 3.79
C ALA A 105 8.93 2.99 3.16
N GLN A 106 8.78 2.89 1.84
CA GLN A 106 7.58 3.35 1.13
C GLN A 106 7.07 2.27 0.18
N SER A 107 5.75 2.06 0.14
CA SER A 107 5.10 1.15 -0.84
C SER A 107 3.63 1.52 -1.11
N SER A 108 3.05 0.95 -2.16
CA SER A 108 1.62 1.06 -2.44
C SER A 108 0.79 0.27 -1.40
N LEU A 109 -0.39 0.77 -1.07
CA LEU A 109 -1.33 0.08 -0.18
C LEU A 109 -1.98 -1.11 -0.88
N GLY A 110 -1.87 -2.30 -0.28
CA GLY A 110 -2.64 -3.47 -0.66
C GLY A 110 -3.85 -3.70 0.24
N LYS A 111 -3.61 -3.79 1.55
CA LYS A 111 -4.65 -4.03 2.56
C LYS A 111 -4.29 -3.36 3.88
N ILE A 112 -5.31 -2.89 4.60
CA ILE A 112 -5.17 -2.35 5.95
C ILE A 112 -6.28 -2.88 6.86
N GLU A 113 -5.92 -3.26 8.08
CA GLU A 113 -6.86 -3.72 9.12
C GLU A 113 -6.56 -3.06 10.45
N ARG A 114 -7.61 -2.65 11.20
CA ARG A 114 -7.45 -2.21 12.59
C ARG A 114 -7.28 -3.41 13.52
N VAL A 115 -6.32 -3.31 14.43
CA VAL A 115 -6.17 -4.23 15.55
C VAL A 115 -7.10 -3.75 16.67
N LYS A 116 -8.02 -4.62 17.09
CA LYS A 116 -8.96 -4.35 18.20
C LYS A 116 -8.29 -4.50 19.56
#